data_AF-A0A0D0E565-F1
#
_entry.id   AF-A0A0D0E565-F1
#
_cell.length_a   1.000
_cell.length_b   1.000
_cell.length_c   1.000
_cell.angle_alpha   90.00
_cell.angle_beta   90.00
_cell.angle_gamma   90.00
#
_symmetry.space_group_name_H-M   'P 1'
#
loop_
_entity.id
_entity.type
_entity.pdbx_description
1 polymer ?
#
loop_
_entity_poly.entity_id
_entity_poly.type
_entity_poly.pdbx_seq_one_letter_code
_entity_poly.pdbx_strand_id
1 'polypeptide(L)'
;LDTIQDALSRFHQYHEIFCSTSVVLTFSLPRQHSMQHYPALICQFGAPNRLCSLITESKHIKAVKEPYHRSNHHNTLRQMLLCNQRLDKLLVARVDFWARGMLNGTCPSALKETLGMYNVISSISLSNTK
;
A
#
# COMPACT_ATOMS: atom_id res chain seq x y z
N LEU A 1 -7.86 -8.26 -18.40
CA LEU A 1 -7.98 -9.66 -17.92
C LEU A 1 -8.03 -10.60 -19.10
N ASP A 2 -8.83 -10.28 -20.11
CA ASP A 2 -8.94 -11.03 -21.37
C ASP A 2 -7.61 -11.26 -22.06
N THR A 3 -6.71 -10.26 -22.05
CA THR A 3 -5.35 -10.40 -22.60
C THR A 3 -4.50 -11.46 -21.90
N ILE A 4 -4.63 -11.60 -20.58
CA ILE A 4 -3.92 -12.63 -19.80
C ILE A 4 -4.53 -14.00 -20.08
N GLN A 5 -5.86 -14.07 -20.14
CA GLN A 5 -6.59 -15.30 -20.44
C GLN A 5 -6.21 -15.81 -21.84
N ASP A 6 -6.24 -14.93 -22.85
CA ASP A 6 -5.87 -15.26 -24.24
C ASP A 6 -4.41 -15.72 -24.34
N ALA A 7 -3.48 -15.01 -23.68
CA ALA A 7 -2.08 -15.40 -23.65
C ALA A 7 -1.86 -16.78 -23.03
N LEU A 8 -2.56 -17.10 -21.94
CA LEU A 8 -2.51 -18.42 -21.30
C LEU A 8 -3.11 -19.50 -22.20
N SER A 9 -4.26 -19.22 -22.82
CA SER A 9 -4.89 -20.14 -23.77
C SER A 9 -3.97 -20.46 -24.94
N ARG A 10 -3.35 -19.44 -25.55
CA ARG A 10 -2.38 -19.62 -26.64
C ARG A 10 -1.14 -20.39 -26.18
N PHE A 11 -0.63 -20.09 -24.99
CA PHE A 11 0.50 -20.84 -24.43
C PHE A 11 0.12 -22.33 -24.28
N HIS A 12 -0.99 -22.65 -23.62
CA HIS A 12 -1.44 -24.04 -23.46
C HIS A 12 -1.70 -24.74 -24.79
N GLN A 13 -2.17 -24.02 -25.81
CA GLN A 13 -2.41 -24.57 -27.13
C GLN A 13 -1.11 -24.90 -27.90
N TYR A 14 -0.09 -24.04 -27.81
CA TYR A 14 1.10 -24.14 -28.67
C TYR A 14 2.36 -24.65 -27.96
N HIS A 15 2.38 -24.72 -26.62
CA HIS A 15 3.61 -25.03 -25.88
C HIS A 15 4.24 -26.38 -26.25
N GLU A 16 3.44 -27.38 -26.61
CA GLU A 16 3.93 -28.73 -26.93
C GLU A 16 4.97 -28.75 -28.06
N ILE A 17 4.94 -27.76 -28.97
CA ILE A 17 5.92 -27.64 -30.07
C ILE A 17 7.35 -27.42 -29.58
N PHE A 18 7.53 -26.79 -28.40
CA PHE A 18 8.88 -26.58 -27.86
C PHE A 18 9.42 -27.87 -27.23
N CYS A 19 8.56 -28.80 -26.80
CA CYS A 19 8.98 -30.15 -26.43
C CYS A 19 9.27 -30.99 -27.67
N SER A 20 8.42 -30.94 -28.71
CA SER A 20 8.64 -31.72 -29.93
C SER A 20 9.91 -31.32 -30.69
N THR A 21 10.30 -30.04 -30.60
CA THR A 21 11.53 -29.50 -31.21
C THR A 21 12.75 -29.65 -30.29
N SER A 22 12.61 -30.33 -29.14
CA SER A 22 13.66 -30.53 -28.13
C SER A 22 14.28 -29.22 -27.59
N VAL A 23 13.54 -28.11 -27.65
CA VAL A 23 13.96 -26.80 -27.09
C VAL A 23 13.79 -26.79 -25.57
N VAL A 24 12.75 -27.48 -25.06
CA VAL A 24 12.45 -27.61 -23.62
C VAL A 24 12.17 -29.08 -23.30
N LEU A 25 12.80 -29.61 -22.25
CA LEU A 25 12.63 -31.00 -21.83
C LEU A 25 11.27 -31.26 -21.16
N THR A 26 10.82 -30.34 -20.30
CA THR A 26 9.54 -30.43 -19.61
C THR A 26 8.96 -29.05 -19.29
N PHE A 27 7.63 -28.97 -19.16
CA PHE A 27 6.90 -27.77 -18.74
C PHE A 27 6.59 -27.72 -17.25
N SER A 28 7.27 -28.55 -16.46
CA SER A 28 7.18 -28.60 -14.99
C SER A 28 8.01 -27.50 -14.32
N LEU A 29 8.03 -26.30 -14.91
CA LEU A 29 8.74 -25.16 -14.32
C LEU A 29 8.05 -24.73 -13.02
N PRO A 30 8.82 -24.35 -11.99
CA PRO A 30 8.27 -23.79 -10.78
C PRO A 30 7.35 -22.61 -11.11
N ARG A 31 6.13 -22.61 -10.53
CA ARG A 31 5.11 -21.56 -10.64
C ARG A 31 4.40 -21.45 -12.00
N GLN A 32 4.72 -22.27 -13.00
CA GLN A 32 4.01 -22.23 -14.29
C GLN A 32 2.52 -22.58 -14.12
N HIS A 33 2.22 -23.58 -13.28
CA HIS A 33 0.84 -23.95 -12.92
C HIS A 33 0.08 -22.84 -12.17
N SER A 34 0.76 -21.95 -11.46
CA SER A 34 0.09 -20.84 -10.76
C SER A 34 -0.51 -19.80 -11.70
N MET A 35 -0.01 -19.72 -12.94
CA MET A 35 -0.43 -18.70 -13.90
C MET A 35 -1.91 -18.85 -14.29
N GLN A 36 -2.44 -20.08 -14.32
CA GLN A 36 -3.86 -20.33 -14.58
C GLN A 36 -4.78 -19.66 -13.53
N HIS A 37 -4.27 -19.40 -12.33
CA HIS A 37 -5.01 -18.76 -11.25
C HIS A 37 -4.90 -17.24 -11.27
N TYR A 38 -3.97 -16.66 -12.04
CA TYR A 38 -3.76 -15.20 -12.08
C TYR A 38 -5.04 -14.39 -12.35
N PRO A 39 -5.93 -14.77 -13.28
CA PRO A 39 -7.16 -14.02 -13.52
C PRO A 39 -8.02 -13.92 -12.26
N ALA A 40 -8.26 -15.07 -11.60
CA ALA A 40 -9.02 -15.12 -10.35
C ALA A 40 -8.33 -14.34 -9.23
N LEU A 41 -7.01 -14.50 -9.09
CA LEU A 41 -6.21 -13.84 -8.06
C LEU A 41 -6.14 -12.31 -8.26
N ILE A 42 -6.09 -11.83 -9.50
CA ILE A 42 -6.15 -10.40 -9.82
C ILE A 42 -7.53 -9.83 -9.49
N CYS A 43 -8.62 -10.53 -9.85
CA CYS A 43 -9.97 -10.08 -9.52
C CYS A 43 -10.21 -10.02 -8.01
N GLN A 44 -9.79 -11.05 -7.28
CA GLN A 44 -10.08 -11.17 -5.86
C GLN A 44 -9.16 -10.31 -4.98
N PHE A 45 -7.90 -10.10 -5.40
CA PHE A 45 -6.87 -9.54 -4.52
C PHE A 45 -5.99 -8.48 -5.18
N GLY A 46 -6.21 -8.14 -6.45
CA GLY A 46 -5.45 -7.13 -7.18
C GLY A 46 -4.00 -7.53 -7.50
N ALA A 47 -3.63 -8.82 -7.37
CA ALA A 47 -2.28 -9.28 -7.63
C ALA A 47 -2.22 -10.74 -8.13
N PRO A 48 -1.41 -11.06 -9.16
CA PRO A 48 -1.28 -12.43 -9.68
C PRO A 48 -0.50 -13.37 -8.76
N ASN A 49 0.50 -12.86 -8.01
CA ASN A 49 1.54 -13.69 -7.37
C ASN A 49 1.62 -13.59 -5.84
N ARG A 50 0.85 -12.71 -5.19
CA ARG A 50 1.09 -12.35 -3.77
C ARG A 50 0.38 -13.25 -2.74
N LEU A 51 -0.32 -14.30 -3.16
CA LEU A 51 -1.42 -14.83 -2.33
C LEU A 51 -1.08 -15.98 -1.39
N CYS A 52 -0.11 -16.82 -1.74
CA CYS A 52 0.13 -18.07 -0.99
C CYS A 52 0.85 -17.87 0.37
N SER A 53 1.68 -16.84 0.49
CA SER A 53 2.41 -16.54 1.73
C SER A 53 2.72 -15.05 1.92
N LEU A 54 2.84 -14.30 0.82
CA LEU A 54 3.27 -12.91 0.86
C LEU A 54 2.21 -11.97 1.47
N ILE A 55 0.92 -12.28 1.39
CA ILE A 55 -0.14 -11.46 2.02
C ILE A 55 -0.12 -11.58 3.54
N THR A 56 -0.14 -12.81 4.05
CA THR A 56 -0.08 -13.06 5.49
C THR A 56 1.27 -12.61 6.05
N GLU A 57 2.36 -12.84 5.33
CA GLU A 57 3.69 -12.36 5.71
C GLU A 57 3.78 -10.83 5.67
N SER A 58 3.18 -10.16 4.68
CA SER A 58 3.14 -8.69 4.64
C SER A 58 2.37 -8.11 5.83
N LYS A 59 1.23 -8.72 6.19
CA LYS A 59 0.48 -8.32 7.38
C LYS A 59 1.26 -8.63 8.66
N HIS A 60 1.94 -9.78 8.73
CA HIS A 60 2.79 -10.18 9.83
C HIS A 60 3.99 -9.24 10.00
N ILE A 61 4.59 -8.74 8.92
CA ILE A 61 5.63 -7.71 8.98
C ILE A 61 5.10 -6.45 9.69
N LYS A 62 3.94 -5.94 9.26
CA LYS A 62 3.35 -4.72 9.83
C LYS A 62 2.83 -4.87 11.25
N ALA A 63 2.20 -6.00 11.56
CA ALA A 63 1.56 -6.22 12.86
C ALA A 63 2.50 -6.82 13.91
N VAL A 64 3.59 -7.47 13.50
CA VAL A 64 4.47 -8.23 14.40
C VAL A 64 5.93 -7.79 14.26
N LYS A 65 6.56 -7.95 13.09
CA LYS A 65 8.01 -7.70 12.95
C LYS A 65 8.37 -6.24 13.21
N GLU A 66 7.67 -5.29 12.59
CA GLU A 66 7.94 -3.85 12.78
C GLU A 66 7.69 -3.39 14.24
N PRO A 67 6.55 -3.72 14.89
CA PRO A 67 6.35 -3.41 16.30
C PRO A 67 7.36 -4.07 17.23
N TYR A 68 7.78 -5.30 16.94
CA TYR A 68 8.81 -5.99 17.70
C TYR A 68 10.15 -5.27 17.62
N HIS A 69 10.59 -4.88 16.41
CA HIS A 69 11.80 -4.10 16.19
C HIS A 69 11.78 -2.73 16.86
N ARG A 70 10.59 -2.11 17.00
CA ARG A 70 10.42 -0.81 17.67
C ARG A 70 10.34 -0.93 19.20
N SER A 71 10.10 -2.13 19.72
CA SER A 71 9.97 -2.36 21.16
C SER A 71 11.34 -2.32 21.85
N ASN A 72 11.35 -2.07 23.16
CA ASN A 72 12.59 -2.15 23.96
C ASN A 72 12.93 -3.60 24.40
N HIS A 73 12.29 -4.61 23.80
CA HIS A 73 12.44 -6.03 24.11
C HIS A 73 12.04 -6.46 25.54
N HIS A 74 11.48 -5.58 26.38
CA HIS A 74 10.96 -5.91 27.70
C HIS A 74 9.42 -5.95 27.70
N ASN A 75 8.82 -7.09 28.02
CA ASN A 75 7.36 -7.29 27.91
C ASN A 75 6.82 -6.88 26.53
N THR A 76 7.43 -7.43 25.48
CA THR A 76 7.23 -7.05 24.07
C THR A 76 5.80 -7.17 23.60
N LEU A 77 5.10 -8.26 23.97
CA LEU A 77 3.74 -8.52 23.52
C LEU A 77 2.81 -7.34 23.84
N ARG A 78 2.85 -6.84 25.08
CA ARG A 78 2.04 -5.68 25.48
C ARG A 78 2.36 -4.45 24.64
N GLN A 79 3.64 -4.19 24.37
CA GLN A 79 4.06 -3.04 23.58
C GLN A 79 3.63 -3.15 22.12
N MET A 80 3.75 -4.35 21.54
CA MET A 80 3.33 -4.61 20.16
C MET A 80 1.82 -4.43 19.99
N LEU A 81 1.03 -4.95 20.94
CA LEU A 81 -0.43 -4.76 20.96
C LEU A 81 -0.82 -3.28 21.07
N LEU A 82 -0.19 -2.54 22.00
CA LEU A 82 -0.43 -1.10 22.15
C LEU A 82 0.00 -0.31 20.90
N CYS A 83 1.11 -0.68 20.27
CA CYS A 83 1.58 -0.05 19.04
C CYS A 83 0.56 -0.26 17.91
N ASN A 84 0.10 -1.48 17.70
CA ASN A 84 -0.92 -1.80 16.70
C ASN A 84 -2.21 -1.01 16.96
N GLN A 85 -2.69 -1.00 18.21
CA GLN A 85 -3.89 -0.24 18.58
C GLN A 85 -3.74 1.26 18.30
N ARG A 86 -2.58 1.85 18.60
CA ARG A 86 -2.32 3.27 18.31
C ARG A 86 -2.28 3.55 16.82
N LEU A 87 -1.62 2.70 16.04
CA LEU A 87 -1.57 2.83 14.58
C LEU A 87 -2.97 2.74 13.97
N ASP A 88 -3.78 1.77 14.40
CA ASP A 88 -5.15 1.62 13.92
C ASP A 88 -6.00 2.86 14.23
N LYS A 89 -5.92 3.39 15.45
CA LYS A 89 -6.60 4.64 15.84
C LYS A 89 -6.16 5.83 14.99
N LEU A 90 -4.86 5.95 14.70
CA LEU A 90 -4.33 7.02 13.84
C LEU A 90 -4.82 6.88 12.39
N LEU A 91 -4.89 5.67 11.86
CA LEU A 91 -5.42 5.42 10.53
C LEU A 91 -6.91 5.81 10.43
N VAL A 92 -7.72 5.42 11.41
CA VAL A 92 -9.14 5.81 11.48
C VAL A 92 -9.29 7.33 11.59
N ALA A 93 -8.55 7.97 12.50
CA ALA A 93 -8.58 9.42 12.66
C ALA A 93 -8.17 10.15 11.37
N ARG A 94 -7.16 9.64 10.66
CA ARG A 94 -6.72 10.22 9.38
C ARG A 94 -7.82 10.17 8.32
N VAL A 95 -8.53 9.06 8.20
CA VAL A 95 -9.66 8.93 7.25
C VAL A 95 -10.79 9.87 7.63
N ASP A 96 -11.15 9.94 8.91
CA ASP A 96 -12.19 10.85 9.42
C ASP A 96 -11.84 12.33 9.16
N PHE A 97 -10.60 12.74 9.48
CA PHE A 97 -10.14 14.11 9.23
C PHE A 97 -10.07 14.44 7.73
N TRP A 98 -9.70 13.48 6.88
CA TRP A 98 -9.74 13.65 5.43
C TRP A 98 -11.18 13.87 4.94
N ALA A 99 -12.12 13.04 5.39
CA ALA A 99 -13.53 13.15 5.01
C ALA A 99 -14.17 14.48 5.44
N ARG A 100 -13.72 15.06 6.56
CA ARG A 100 -14.15 16.38 7.05
C ARG A 100 -13.43 17.55 6.38
N GLY A 101 -12.50 17.29 5.44
CA GLY A 101 -11.70 18.33 4.79
C GLY A 101 -10.66 18.99 5.70
N MET A 102 -10.42 18.45 6.90
CA MET A 102 -9.47 19.01 7.87
C MET A 102 -8.00 18.79 7.46
N LEU A 103 -7.76 17.94 6.47
CA LEU A 103 -6.44 17.66 5.89
C LEU A 103 -6.27 18.26 4.48
N ASN A 104 -7.19 19.13 4.05
CA ASN A 104 -7.08 19.82 2.77
C ASN A 104 -6.16 21.04 2.92
N GLY A 105 -4.92 20.89 2.44
CA GLY A 105 -3.91 21.95 2.46
C GLY A 105 -2.55 21.43 2.93
N THR A 106 -1.47 22.06 2.49
CA THR A 106 -0.12 21.79 3.02
C THR A 106 0.20 22.84 4.09
N CYS A 107 0.86 22.45 5.18
CA CYS A 107 1.26 23.37 6.27
C CYS A 107 1.86 24.72 5.82
N PRO A 108 2.61 24.83 4.70
CA PRO A 108 3.11 26.13 4.22
C PRO A 108 2.01 27.11 3.77
N SER A 109 0.88 26.62 3.23
CA SER A 109 -0.20 27.48 2.73
C SER A 109 -0.95 28.19 3.86
N ALA A 110 -1.31 27.46 4.92
CA ALA A 110 -1.91 28.03 6.13
C ALA A 110 -0.97 29.02 6.85
N LEU A 111 0.34 28.76 6.81
CA LEU A 111 1.34 29.67 7.38
C LEU A 111 1.49 30.95 6.53
N LYS A 112 1.33 30.84 5.21
CA LYS A 112 1.36 32.00 4.30
C LYS A 112 0.12 32.89 4.45
N GLU A 113 -1.06 32.29 4.65
CA GLU A 113 -2.31 33.02 4.91
C GLU A 113 -2.28 33.76 6.25
N THR A 114 -1.81 33.10 7.31
CA THR A 114 -1.69 33.70 8.65
C THR A 114 -0.67 34.84 8.68
N LEU A 115 0.49 34.68 8.04
CA LEU A 115 1.48 35.77 7.90
C LEU A 115 0.99 36.90 6.99
N GLY A 116 0.23 36.60 5.94
CA GLY A 116 -0.41 37.60 5.09
C GLY A 116 -1.40 38.48 5.86
N MET A 117 -2.23 37.87 6.71
CA MET A 117 -3.16 38.60 7.58
C MET A 117 -2.45 39.51 8.60
N TYR A 118 -1.35 39.05 9.19
CA TYR A 118 -0.56 39.85 10.14
C TYR A 118 0.01 41.13 9.51
N ASN A 119 0.48 41.05 8.26
CA ASN A 119 1.03 42.20 7.53
C ASN A 119 -0.04 43.21 7.08
N VAL A 120 -1.26 42.74 6.82
CA VAL A 120 -2.41 43.61 6.51
C VAL A 120 -2.86 44.36 7.77
N ILE A 121 -2.91 43.70 8.92
CA ILE A 121 -3.32 44.34 10.18
C ILE A 121 -2.27 45.36 10.65
N SER A 122 -0.97 45.06 10.51
CA SER A 122 0.09 45.99 10.91
C SER A 122 0.13 47.25 10.05
N SER A 123 -0.13 47.14 8.75
CA SER A 123 -0.21 48.29 7.83
C SER A 123 -1.46 49.17 8.06
N ILE A 124 -2.59 48.58 8.46
CA ILE A 124 -3.79 49.33 8.87
C ILE A 124 -3.55 50.08 10.21
N SER A 125 -2.84 49.46 11.15
CA SER A 125 -2.54 50.09 12.45
C SER A 125 -1.53 51.25 12.33
N LEU A 126 -0.57 51.14 11.40
CA LEU A 126 0.42 52.19 11.09
C LEU A 126 -0.17 53.38 10.30
N SER A 127 -1.29 53.20 9.61
CA SER A 127 -1.97 54.28 8.86
C SER A 127 -2.98 55.06 9.71
N ASN A 128 -3.54 54.45 10.76
CA ASN A 128 -4.47 55.11 11.70
C ASN A 128 -3.76 55.88 12.85
N THR A 129 -2.42 55.95 12.86
CA THR A 129 -1.61 56.65 13.87
C THR A 129 -0.92 57.91 13.33
N LYS A 130 -1.32 58.41 12.17
CA LYS A 130 -0.99 59.73 11.63
C LYS A 130 -2.25 60.57 11.52
#